data_AF-A0A1G3MIA9-F1
#
_entry.id   AF-A0A1G3MIA9-F1
#
_cell.length_a   1.000
_cell.length_b   1.000
_cell.length_c   1.000
_cell.angle_alpha   90.00
_cell.angle_beta   90.00
_cell.angle_gamma   90.00
#
_symmetry.space_group_name_H-M   'P 1'
#
loop_
_entity.id
_entity.type
_entity.pdbx_description
1 polymer ?
#
loop_
_entity_poly.entity_id
_entity_poly.type
_entity_poly.pdbx_seq_one_letter_code
_entity_poly.pdbx_strand_id
1 'polypeptide(L)'
;MSDTQATTTQPAKQPAAKGHGSVRQGIFNVIGWLAFLLLLPPLLEMLGAVLGQPGLGRLQQLITEKFGVWGSPFALVLYFYFLLFMRVFFGSDQRYTPVLLGYVVSFLLFSISLNIGFMSWLYELAQQVPFLSHNVYNFVTAIAVILLANALSASQKMKLAGDILLIIVLPLGVLVAAGIFLPGLLAKIGL
;
A
#
# COMPACT_ATOMS: atom_id res chain seq x y z
N MET A 1 -59.98 24.00 25.36
CA MET A 1 -58.96 23.01 24.94
C MET A 1 -58.33 23.57 23.69
N SER A 2 -57.15 24.17 23.84
CA SER A 2 -56.48 24.91 22.76
C SER A 2 -55.31 24.05 22.29
N ASP A 3 -55.47 23.41 21.14
CA ASP A 3 -54.41 22.63 20.51
C ASP A 3 -53.36 23.58 19.91
N THR A 4 -52.16 23.52 20.50
CA THR A 4 -50.97 24.22 20.01
C THR A 4 -50.32 23.33 18.96
N GLN A 5 -50.52 23.63 17.67
CA GLN A 5 -49.75 22.98 16.60
C GLN A 5 -48.32 23.52 16.60
N ALA A 6 -47.40 22.79 17.21
CA ALA A 6 -45.97 23.02 17.05
C ALA A 6 -45.56 22.60 15.63
N THR A 7 -45.32 23.58 14.76
CA THR A 7 -44.67 23.36 13.46
C THR A 7 -43.21 23.02 13.70
N THR A 8 -42.87 21.73 13.70
CA THR A 8 -41.47 21.26 13.72
C THR A 8 -40.79 21.64 12.41
N THR A 9 -40.11 22.78 12.40
CA THR A 9 -39.25 23.18 11.28
C THR A 9 -38.04 22.25 11.26
N GLN A 10 -38.06 21.25 10.36
CA GLN A 10 -36.85 20.49 10.04
C GLN A 10 -35.82 21.47 9.45
N PRO A 11 -34.57 21.52 9.95
CA PRO A 11 -33.54 22.30 9.29
C PRO A 11 -33.30 21.66 7.92
N ALA A 12 -33.49 22.47 6.88
CA ALA A 12 -33.23 22.11 5.50
C ALA A 12 -31.85 21.44 5.40
N LYS A 13 -31.84 20.22 4.88
CA LYS A 13 -30.64 19.47 4.52
C LYS A 13 -29.83 20.34 3.56
N GLN A 14 -28.84 21.05 4.11
CA GLN A 14 -27.91 21.85 3.32
C GLN A 14 -27.36 20.94 2.21
N PRO A 15 -27.49 21.33 0.92
CA PRO A 15 -26.80 20.60 -0.13
C PRO A 15 -25.33 20.69 0.21
N ALA A 16 -24.69 19.54 0.41
CA ALA A 16 -23.26 19.43 0.62
C ALA A 16 -22.58 20.21 -0.50
N ALA A 17 -22.10 21.41 -0.18
CA ALA A 17 -21.25 22.16 -1.07
C ALA A 17 -20.08 21.21 -1.39
N LYS A 18 -19.99 20.79 -2.66
CA LYS A 18 -18.79 20.17 -3.19
C LYS A 18 -17.69 21.23 -3.13
N GLY A 19 -17.16 21.43 -1.93
CA GLY A 19 -16.02 22.29 -1.71
C GLY A 19 -14.91 21.78 -2.61
N HIS A 20 -14.37 22.66 -3.44
CA HIS A 20 -13.06 22.46 -4.02
C HIS A 20 -12.16 22.01 -2.87
N GLY A 21 -11.62 20.79 -2.95
CA GLY A 21 -10.74 20.27 -1.92
C GLY A 21 -9.68 21.33 -1.63
N SER A 22 -9.49 21.70 -0.36
CA SER A 22 -8.63 22.83 -0.02
C SER A 22 -7.25 22.63 -0.66
N VAL A 23 -6.58 23.71 -1.07
CA VAL A 23 -5.25 23.63 -1.73
C VAL A 23 -4.30 22.67 -1.01
N ARG A 24 -4.40 22.62 0.33
CA ARG A 24 -3.75 21.64 1.20
C ARG A 24 -4.02 20.19 0.77
N GLN A 25 -5.29 19.77 0.63
CA GLN A 25 -5.66 18.41 0.18
C GLN A 25 -5.07 18.08 -1.19
N GLY A 26 -5.05 19.06 -2.11
CA GLY A 26 -4.41 18.91 -3.43
C GLY A 26 -2.92 18.59 -3.32
N ILE A 27 -2.17 19.37 -2.53
CA ILE A 27 -0.73 19.17 -2.29
C ILE A 27 -0.47 17.78 -1.69
N PHE A 28 -1.21 17.40 -0.65
CA PHE A 28 -1.01 16.09 0.00
C PHE A 28 -1.41 14.92 -0.89
N ASN A 29 -2.38 15.09 -1.79
CA ASN A 29 -2.69 14.07 -2.79
C ASN A 29 -1.52 13.85 -3.76
N VAL A 30 -0.88 14.94 -4.23
CA VAL A 30 0.32 14.85 -5.08
C VAL A 30 1.48 14.18 -4.33
N ILE A 31 1.72 14.56 -3.07
CA ILE A 31 2.73 13.92 -2.21
C ILE A 31 2.44 12.41 -2.09
N GLY A 32 1.18 12.04 -1.94
CA GLY A 32 0.74 10.65 -1.90
C GLY A 32 1.09 9.87 -3.17
N TRP A 33 0.86 10.45 -4.34
CA TRP A 33 1.22 9.83 -5.62
C TRP A 33 2.73 9.76 -5.83
N LEU A 34 3.46 10.81 -5.44
CA LEU A 34 4.92 10.81 -5.45
C LEU A 34 5.48 9.69 -4.57
N ALA A 35 4.88 9.45 -3.40
CA ALA A 35 5.26 8.33 -2.54
C ALA A 35 5.24 7.01 -3.32
N PHE A 36 4.15 6.69 -4.02
CA PHE A 36 4.07 5.44 -4.81
C PHE A 36 5.12 5.37 -5.91
N LEU A 37 5.49 6.50 -6.51
CA LEU A 37 6.54 6.56 -7.52
C LEU A 37 7.91 6.17 -6.94
N LEU A 38 8.18 6.40 -5.65
CA LEU A 38 9.40 5.94 -4.99
C LEU A 38 9.52 4.42 -4.91
N LEU A 39 8.40 3.69 -4.99
CA LEU A 39 8.41 2.22 -4.99
C LEU A 39 8.69 1.63 -6.38
N LEU A 40 8.65 2.46 -7.43
CA LEU A 40 8.86 2.00 -8.79
C LEU A 40 10.30 1.49 -9.02
N PRO A 41 11.37 2.20 -8.63
CA PRO A 41 12.73 1.69 -8.80
C PRO A 41 12.99 0.29 -8.19
N PRO A 42 12.68 0.02 -6.91
CA PRO A 42 12.91 -1.30 -6.34
C PRO A 42 12.00 -2.37 -6.95
N LEU A 43 10.76 -2.02 -7.32
CA LEU A 43 9.87 -2.94 -8.04
C LEU A 43 10.44 -3.33 -9.41
N LEU A 44 10.96 -2.38 -10.18
CA LEU A 44 11.52 -2.65 -11.50
C LEU A 44 12.80 -3.48 -11.41
N GLU A 45 13.65 -3.24 -10.42
CA GLU A 45 14.82 -4.08 -10.14
C GLU A 45 14.41 -5.54 -9.87
N MET A 46 13.43 -5.72 -8.97
CA MET A 46 12.89 -7.02 -8.63
C MET A 46 12.26 -7.74 -9.83
N LEU A 47 11.45 -7.04 -10.62
CA LEU A 47 10.86 -7.60 -11.85
C LEU A 47 11.92 -7.91 -12.89
N GLY A 48 12.94 -7.06 -13.06
CA GLY A 48 14.06 -7.31 -13.96
C GLY A 48 14.82 -8.58 -13.61
N ALA A 49 15.04 -8.82 -12.31
CA ALA A 49 15.67 -10.05 -11.83
C ALA A 49 14.83 -11.29 -12.12
N VAL A 50 13.50 -11.23 -11.93
CA VAL A 50 12.60 -12.36 -12.21
C VAL A 50 12.44 -12.62 -13.71
N LEU A 51 12.38 -11.58 -14.53
CA LEU A 51 12.18 -11.68 -15.98
C LEU A 51 13.49 -11.92 -16.75
N GLY A 52 14.64 -11.97 -16.07
CA GLY A 52 15.96 -12.07 -16.72
C GLY A 52 16.31 -10.84 -17.58
N GLN A 53 15.68 -9.69 -17.31
CA GLN A 53 15.87 -8.46 -18.07
C GLN A 53 16.66 -7.43 -17.24
N PRO A 54 18.00 -7.38 -17.37
CA PRO A 54 18.85 -6.49 -16.58
C PRO A 54 18.59 -5.00 -16.84
N GLY A 55 17.95 -4.65 -17.97
CA GLY A 55 17.61 -3.27 -18.31
C GLY A 55 16.58 -2.62 -17.38
N LEU A 56 15.67 -3.39 -16.77
CA LEU A 56 14.62 -2.86 -15.91
C LEU A 56 15.15 -2.32 -14.58
N GLY A 57 16.22 -2.91 -14.04
CA GLY A 57 16.84 -2.47 -12.79
C GLY A 57 17.70 -1.21 -12.89
N ARG A 58 17.92 -0.66 -14.08
CA ARG A 58 18.80 0.50 -14.30
C ARG A 58 18.40 1.73 -13.48
N LEU A 59 17.09 1.95 -13.29
CA LEU A 59 16.61 3.08 -12.52
C LEU A 59 17.08 3.01 -11.06
N GLN A 60 17.00 1.82 -10.46
CA GLN A 60 17.45 1.59 -9.08
C GLN A 60 18.97 1.70 -8.95
N GLN A 61 19.72 1.21 -9.94
CA GLN A 61 21.17 1.36 -10.00
C GLN A 61 21.58 2.82 -10.06
N LEU A 62 21.00 3.61 -10.97
CA LEU A 62 21.30 5.04 -11.11
C LEU A 62 20.99 5.85 -9.83
N ILE A 63 19.89 5.50 -9.15
CA ILE A 63 19.52 6.13 -7.88
C ILE A 63 20.54 5.76 -6.79
N THR A 64 20.92 4.47 -6.71
CA THR A 64 21.90 4.00 -5.73
C THR A 64 23.29 4.58 -5.99
N GLU A 65 23.69 4.72 -7.25
CA GLU A 65 24.98 5.33 -7.64
C GLU A 65 25.03 6.82 -7.26
N LYS A 66 23.94 7.56 -7.46
CA LYS A 66 23.89 9.00 -7.17
C LYS A 66 23.69 9.32 -5.69
N PHE A 67 22.91 8.52 -4.97
CA PHE A 67 22.50 8.81 -3.59
C PHE A 67 23.11 7.85 -2.55
N GLY A 68 23.89 6.86 -2.98
CA GLY A 68 24.50 5.86 -2.10
C GLY A 68 23.45 5.09 -1.29
N VAL A 69 23.68 4.99 0.02
CA VAL A 69 22.78 4.30 0.97
C VAL A 69 21.37 4.90 0.97
N TRP A 70 21.24 6.21 0.72
CA TRP A 70 19.93 6.89 0.64
C TRP A 70 19.15 6.56 -0.63
N GLY A 71 19.82 6.00 -1.65
CA GLY A 71 19.17 5.47 -2.85
C GLY A 71 18.78 3.99 -2.74
N SER A 72 19.11 3.33 -1.62
CA SER A 72 18.84 1.90 -1.44
C SER A 72 17.33 1.58 -1.45
N PRO A 73 16.92 0.35 -1.84
CA PRO A 73 15.51 -0.06 -1.81
C PRO A 73 14.84 0.18 -0.46
N PHE A 74 15.56 -0.10 0.63
CA PHE A 74 15.08 0.15 1.99
C PHE A 74 14.83 1.64 2.26
N ALA A 75 15.78 2.51 1.90
CA ALA A 75 15.63 3.95 2.08
C ALA A 75 14.42 4.48 1.28
N LEU A 76 14.21 4.00 0.05
CA LEU A 76 13.04 4.37 -0.76
C LEU A 76 11.72 3.94 -0.14
N VAL A 77 11.64 2.73 0.44
CA VAL A 77 10.45 2.27 1.20
C VAL A 77 10.23 3.14 2.45
N LEU A 78 11.30 3.53 3.15
CA LEU A 78 11.19 4.41 4.30
C LEU A 78 10.67 5.80 3.92
N TYR A 79 11.20 6.39 2.84
CA TYR A 79 10.70 7.66 2.29
C TYR A 79 9.25 7.54 1.83
N PHE A 80 8.89 6.43 1.19
CA PHE A 80 7.52 6.14 0.84
C PHE A 80 6.59 6.18 2.05
N TYR A 81 6.92 5.47 3.15
CA TYR A 81 6.10 5.50 4.36
C TYR A 81 6.02 6.90 4.96
N PHE A 82 7.12 7.66 4.97
CA PHE A 82 7.13 9.03 5.47
C PHE A 82 6.20 9.95 4.66
N LEU A 83 6.30 9.94 3.33
CA LEU A 83 5.45 10.75 2.46
C LEU A 83 3.98 10.33 2.51
N LEU A 84 3.73 9.01 2.58
CA LEU A 84 2.38 8.48 2.69
C LEU A 84 1.75 8.84 4.05
N PHE A 85 2.53 8.80 5.14
CA PHE A 85 2.10 9.25 6.46
C PHE A 85 1.72 10.74 6.43
N MET A 86 2.56 11.58 5.83
CA MET A 86 2.24 13.01 5.63
C MET A 86 0.92 13.19 4.87
N ARG A 87 0.68 12.42 3.79
CA ARG A 87 -0.60 12.44 3.07
C ARG A 87 -1.78 12.12 4.00
N VAL A 88 -1.67 11.08 4.82
CA VAL A 88 -2.78 10.59 5.65
C VAL A 88 -3.11 11.59 6.75
N PHE A 89 -2.10 12.12 7.45
CA PHE A 89 -2.30 13.04 8.56
C PHE A 89 -2.75 14.43 8.11
N PHE A 90 -2.27 14.90 6.96
CA PHE A 90 -2.54 16.26 6.53
C PHE A 90 -3.52 16.38 5.36
N GLY A 91 -3.79 15.31 4.63
CA GLY A 91 -4.58 15.32 3.40
C GLY A 91 -5.98 14.75 3.54
N SER A 92 -6.35 14.12 4.66
CA SER A 92 -7.54 13.25 4.70
C SER A 92 -8.39 13.41 5.96
N ASP A 93 -9.68 13.75 5.80
CA ASP A 93 -10.72 13.60 6.85
C ASP A 93 -11.32 12.18 6.85
N GLN A 94 -10.49 11.17 6.58
CA GLN A 94 -10.95 9.79 6.37
C GLN A 94 -10.70 8.90 7.59
N ARG A 95 -11.19 7.66 7.49
CA ARG A 95 -11.03 6.67 8.54
C ARG A 95 -9.59 6.16 8.58
N TYR A 96 -8.88 6.46 9.68
CA TYR A 96 -7.50 6.02 9.87
C TYR A 96 -7.32 4.51 10.04
N THR A 97 -8.37 3.80 10.50
CA THR A 97 -8.31 2.36 10.79
C THR A 97 -7.80 1.49 9.62
N PRO A 98 -8.43 1.51 8.42
CA PRO A 98 -7.94 0.71 7.29
C PRO A 98 -6.53 1.11 6.87
N VAL A 99 -6.17 2.40 6.95
CA VAL A 99 -4.84 2.90 6.58
C VAL A 99 -3.77 2.35 7.50
N LEU A 100 -3.97 2.46 8.81
CA LEU A 100 -3.03 1.93 9.81
C LEU A 100 -2.88 0.42 9.68
N LEU A 101 -3.99 -0.29 9.46
CA LEU A 101 -3.96 -1.73 9.22
C LEU A 101 -3.15 -2.06 7.95
N GLY A 102 -3.38 -1.31 6.88
CA GLY A 102 -2.62 -1.41 5.64
C GLY A 102 -1.14 -1.16 5.83
N TYR A 103 -0.76 -0.17 6.66
CA TYR A 103 0.64 0.13 6.97
C TYR A 103 1.33 -1.04 7.67
N VAL A 104 0.69 -1.60 8.69
CA VAL A 104 1.24 -2.75 9.43
C VAL A 104 1.42 -3.94 8.50
N VAL A 105 0.39 -4.31 7.75
CA VAL A 105 0.42 -5.49 6.87
C VAL A 105 1.43 -5.31 5.74
N SER A 106 1.42 -4.16 5.07
CA SER A 106 2.39 -3.85 4.02
C SER A 106 3.82 -3.78 4.52
N PHE A 107 4.03 -3.28 5.74
CA PHE A 107 5.37 -3.20 6.33
C PHE A 107 5.93 -4.58 6.61
N LEU A 108 5.11 -5.50 7.11
CA LEU A 108 5.48 -6.90 7.26
C LEU A 108 5.82 -7.53 5.90
N LEU A 109 4.99 -7.29 4.89
CA LEU A 109 5.21 -7.79 3.52
C LEU A 109 6.48 -7.20 2.86
N PHE A 110 6.78 -5.92 3.08
CA PHE A 110 8.04 -5.34 2.63
C PHE A 110 9.23 -5.89 3.40
N SER A 111 9.09 -6.15 4.70
CA SER A 111 10.17 -6.70 5.53
C SER A 111 10.54 -8.13 5.16
N ILE A 112 9.60 -8.92 4.65
CA ILE A 112 9.89 -10.24 4.08
C ILE A 112 10.32 -10.20 2.62
N SER A 113 10.28 -9.03 1.98
CA SER A 113 10.63 -8.84 0.57
C SER A 113 12.02 -8.23 0.41
N LEU A 114 12.29 -7.17 1.16
CA LEU A 114 13.59 -6.52 1.28
C LEU A 114 14.24 -7.08 2.55
N ASN A 115 15.43 -7.67 2.45
CA ASN A 115 16.16 -8.10 3.64
C ASN A 115 16.60 -6.87 4.46
N ILE A 116 15.75 -6.44 5.39
CA ILE A 116 16.00 -5.29 6.26
C ILE A 116 16.72 -5.80 7.52
N GLY A 117 17.86 -5.20 7.86
CA GLY A 117 18.76 -5.73 8.91
C GLY A 117 18.10 -6.08 10.26
N PHE A 118 17.19 -5.26 10.78
CA PHE A 118 16.51 -5.56 12.06
C PHE A 118 15.38 -6.60 11.94
N MET A 119 14.88 -6.85 10.73
CA MET A 119 13.84 -7.83 10.41
C MET A 119 14.39 -9.01 9.61
N SER A 120 15.71 -9.22 9.59
CA SER A 120 16.33 -10.33 8.87
C SER A 120 15.79 -11.68 9.37
N TRP A 121 15.50 -11.81 10.67
CA TRP A 121 14.88 -12.99 11.26
C TRP A 121 13.50 -13.30 10.65
N LEU A 122 12.69 -12.27 10.37
CA LEU A 122 11.37 -12.43 9.76
C LEU A 122 11.50 -12.81 8.27
N TYR A 123 12.46 -12.20 7.58
CA TYR A 123 12.81 -12.54 6.21
C TYR A 123 13.21 -14.02 6.10
N GLU A 124 14.13 -14.47 6.94
CA GLU A 124 14.61 -15.87 6.95
C GLU A 124 13.48 -16.86 7.24
N LEU A 125 12.58 -16.55 8.18
CA LEU A 125 11.39 -17.38 8.45
C LEU A 125 10.44 -17.42 7.23
N ALA A 126 10.23 -16.29 6.57
CA ALA A 126 9.36 -16.24 5.39
C ALA A 126 9.93 -17.05 4.21
N GLN A 127 11.25 -17.10 4.05
CA GLN A 127 11.89 -17.93 3.00
C GLN A 127 11.70 -19.44 3.21
N GLN A 128 11.33 -19.90 4.41
CA GLN A 128 11.01 -21.31 4.66
C GLN A 128 9.59 -21.68 4.20
N VAL A 129 8.75 -20.69 3.89
CA VAL A 129 7.36 -20.89 3.49
C VAL A 129 7.24 -20.70 1.98
N PRO A 130 6.86 -21.74 1.20
CA PRO A 130 6.94 -21.71 -0.27
C PRO A 130 6.21 -20.55 -0.95
N PHE A 131 5.08 -20.10 -0.40
CA PHE A 131 4.32 -18.98 -0.98
C PHE A 131 4.86 -17.60 -0.56
N LEU A 132 5.69 -17.52 0.49
CA LEU A 132 6.33 -16.28 0.95
C LEU A 132 7.80 -16.17 0.50
N SER A 133 8.41 -17.21 -0.07
CA SER A 133 9.80 -17.14 -0.55
C SER A 133 9.99 -16.26 -1.79
N HIS A 134 8.90 -15.83 -2.42
CA HIS A 134 8.96 -14.99 -3.61
C HIS A 134 8.94 -13.49 -3.25
N ASN A 135 10.12 -12.90 -3.11
CA ASN A 135 10.30 -11.49 -2.71
C ASN A 135 9.46 -10.51 -3.53
N VAL A 136 9.38 -10.72 -4.86
CA VAL A 136 8.64 -9.83 -5.77
C VAL A 136 7.13 -9.90 -5.52
N TYR A 137 6.60 -11.09 -5.25
CA TYR A 137 5.17 -11.25 -4.95
C TYR A 137 4.80 -10.62 -3.62
N ASN A 138 5.68 -10.75 -2.61
CA ASN A 138 5.51 -10.04 -1.35
C ASN A 138 5.53 -8.52 -1.55
N PHE A 139 6.46 -8.01 -2.37
CA PHE A 139 6.57 -6.57 -2.66
C PHE A 139 5.32 -6.02 -3.35
N VAL A 140 4.85 -6.70 -4.40
CA VAL A 140 3.65 -6.30 -5.14
C VAL A 140 2.41 -6.39 -4.25
N THR A 141 2.30 -7.45 -3.44
CA THR A 141 1.22 -7.59 -2.47
C THR A 141 1.26 -6.46 -1.44
N ALA A 142 2.44 -6.06 -0.95
CA ALA A 142 2.58 -4.93 -0.04
C ALA A 142 2.05 -3.62 -0.66
N ILE A 143 2.39 -3.34 -1.92
CA ILE A 143 1.86 -2.18 -2.66
C ILE A 143 0.33 -2.27 -2.78
N ALA A 144 -0.18 -3.43 -3.18
CA ALA A 144 -1.62 -3.65 -3.37
C ALA A 144 -2.39 -3.46 -2.05
N VAL A 145 -1.87 -3.97 -0.93
CA VAL A 145 -2.42 -3.78 0.42
C VAL A 145 -2.56 -2.29 0.75
N ILE A 146 -1.55 -1.48 0.46
CA ILE A 146 -1.60 -0.04 0.77
C ILE A 146 -2.60 0.67 -0.14
N LEU A 147 -2.62 0.36 -1.44
CA LEU A 147 -3.60 0.94 -2.37
C LEU A 147 -5.03 0.59 -1.93
N LEU A 148 -5.25 -0.65 -1.52
CA LEU A 148 -6.54 -1.12 -1.03
C LEU A 148 -6.93 -0.46 0.29
N ALA A 149 -6.00 -0.34 1.24
CA ALA A 149 -6.20 0.37 2.49
C ALA A 149 -6.56 1.85 2.27
N ASN A 150 -5.87 2.53 1.35
CA ASN A 150 -6.18 3.91 0.96
C ASN A 150 -7.56 4.02 0.27
N ALA A 151 -7.93 3.05 -0.56
CA ALA A 151 -9.25 3.02 -1.19
C ALA A 151 -10.37 2.78 -0.16
N LEU A 152 -10.16 1.87 0.79
CA LEU A 152 -11.12 1.56 1.85
C LEU A 152 -11.26 2.69 2.87
N SER A 153 -10.19 3.44 3.12
CA SER A 153 -10.22 4.65 3.94
C SER A 153 -11.26 5.68 3.46
N ALA A 154 -11.49 5.77 2.15
CA ALA A 154 -12.54 6.63 1.59
C ALA A 154 -13.97 6.10 1.82
N SER A 155 -14.13 4.80 2.10
CA SER A 155 -15.43 4.17 2.34
C SER A 155 -15.81 4.23 3.82
N GLN A 156 -16.67 5.18 4.18
CA GLN A 156 -17.14 5.31 5.57
C GLN A 156 -18.05 4.15 6.03
N LYS A 157 -18.50 3.26 5.13
CA LYS A 157 -19.54 2.26 5.42
C LYS A 157 -19.01 0.89 5.86
N MET A 158 -17.73 0.59 5.65
CA MET A 158 -17.15 -0.71 6.02
C MET A 158 -17.00 -0.84 7.54
N LYS A 159 -17.31 -2.00 8.12
CA LYS A 159 -16.97 -2.29 9.53
C LYS A 159 -15.54 -2.84 9.62
N LEU A 160 -14.96 -2.85 10.82
CA LEU A 160 -13.62 -3.40 11.08
C LEU A 160 -13.42 -4.81 10.51
N ALA A 161 -14.44 -5.67 10.57
CA ALA A 161 -14.38 -7.01 9.98
C ALA A 161 -14.16 -6.97 8.46
N GLY A 162 -14.75 -5.99 7.77
CA GLY A 162 -14.52 -5.76 6.34
C GLY A 162 -13.09 -5.31 6.05
N ASP A 163 -12.52 -4.45 6.91
CA ASP A 163 -11.12 -4.04 6.78
C ASP A 163 -10.18 -5.25 6.94
N ILE A 164 -10.39 -6.08 7.96
CA ILE A 164 -9.57 -7.28 8.20
C ILE A 164 -9.67 -8.24 7.01
N LEU A 165 -10.90 -8.51 6.55
CA LEU A 165 -11.13 -9.42 5.44
C LEU A 165 -10.43 -8.92 4.16
N LEU A 166 -10.53 -7.64 3.85
CA LEU A 166 -10.01 -7.09 2.60
C LEU A 166 -8.51 -6.76 2.66
N ILE A 167 -7.98 -6.33 3.80
CA ILE A 167 -6.59 -5.86 3.92
C ILE A 167 -5.66 -7.00 4.35
N ILE A 168 -6.15 -7.99 5.10
CA ILE A 168 -5.34 -9.11 5.60
C ILE A 168 -5.68 -10.39 4.85
N VAL A 169 -6.94 -10.84 4.94
CA VAL A 169 -7.32 -12.18 4.47
C VAL A 169 -7.22 -12.28 2.95
N LEU A 170 -7.74 -11.29 2.23
CA LEU A 170 -7.74 -11.29 0.76
C LEU A 170 -6.31 -11.25 0.18
N PRO A 171 -5.39 -10.36 0.59
CA PRO A 171 -4.05 -10.30 0.01
C PRO A 171 -3.21 -11.53 0.35
N LEU A 172 -3.33 -12.06 1.57
CA LEU A 172 -2.68 -13.33 1.93
C LEU A 172 -3.26 -14.51 1.16
N GLY A 173 -4.57 -14.57 0.97
CA GLY A 173 -5.22 -15.61 0.16
C GLY A 173 -4.76 -15.57 -1.30
N VAL A 174 -4.65 -14.36 -1.88
CA VAL A 174 -4.08 -14.17 -3.22
C VAL A 174 -2.62 -14.61 -3.27
N LEU A 175 -1.82 -14.30 -2.26
CA LEU A 175 -0.41 -14.69 -2.19
C LEU A 175 -0.23 -16.20 -2.07
N VAL A 176 -1.06 -16.88 -1.28
CA VAL A 176 -1.09 -18.34 -1.18
C VAL A 176 -1.49 -18.97 -2.52
N ALA A 177 -2.55 -18.46 -3.15
CA ALA A 177 -2.97 -18.93 -4.47
C ALA A 177 -1.86 -18.71 -5.51
N ALA A 178 -1.22 -17.54 -5.49
CA ALA A 178 -0.09 -17.22 -6.34
C ALA A 178 1.05 -18.23 -6.15
N GLY A 179 1.46 -18.50 -4.91
CA GLY A 179 2.51 -19.48 -4.60
C GLY A 179 2.19 -20.91 -5.04
N ILE A 180 0.91 -21.30 -5.08
CA ILE A 180 0.50 -22.64 -5.54
C ILE A 180 0.44 -22.72 -7.08
N PHE A 181 -0.12 -21.70 -7.74
CA PHE A 181 -0.46 -21.78 -9.17
C PHE A 181 0.60 -21.20 -10.11
N LEU A 182 1.35 -20.15 -9.71
CA LEU A 182 2.33 -19.50 -10.58
C LEU A 182 3.54 -20.37 -10.92
N PRO A 183 4.16 -21.13 -9.99
CA PRO A 183 5.32 -21.96 -10.34
C PRO A 183 5.01 -22.97 -11.45
N GLY A 184 3.83 -23.60 -11.40
CA GLY A 184 3.37 -24.52 -12.43
C GLY A 184 2.99 -23.84 -13.75
N LEU A 185 2.67 -22.55 -13.73
CA LEU A 185 2.33 -21.77 -14.92
C LEU A 185 3.60 -21.21 -15.60
N LEU A 186 4.55 -20.70 -14.82
CA LEU A 186 5.87 -20.23 -15.30
C LEU A 186 6.67 -21.36 -15.94
N ALA A 187 6.71 -22.53 -15.29
CA ALA A 187 7.36 -23.73 -15.84
C ALA A 187 6.75 -24.17 -17.20
N LYS A 188 5.46 -23.91 -17.43
CA LYS A 188 4.79 -24.23 -18.70
C LYS A 188 5.08 -23.25 -19.84
N ILE A 189 5.41 -22.00 -19.52
CA ILE A 189 5.71 -20.96 -20.51
C ILE A 189 7.21 -20.75 -20.74
N GLY A 190 8.07 -21.60 -20.14
CA GLY A 190 9.51 -21.58 -20.36
C GLY A 190 10.24 -20.45 -19.62
N LEU A 191 9.68 -20.00 -18.49
CA LEU A 191 10.29 -19.06 -17.54
C LEU A 191 10.69 -19.77 -16.26
#